data_AF-A0A1E7HK33-F1
#
_entry.id   AF-A0A1E7HK33-F1
#
_cell.length_a   1.000
_cell.length_b   1.000
_cell.length_c   1.000
_cell.angle_alpha   90.00
_cell.angle_beta   90.00
_cell.angle_gamma   90.00
#
_symmetry.space_group_name_H-M   'P 1'
#
loop_
_entity.id
_entity.type
_entity.pdbx_description
1 polymer ?
#
loop_
_entity_poly.entity_id
_entity_poly.type
_entity_poly.pdbx_seq_one_letter_code
_entity_poly.pdbx_strand_id
1 'polypeptide(L)'
;MENFELYLQYHKEIAENKLKTINRFLKSSKPKAVKRKSKASIVENVLRIAGRPLHISSIIEIAERDFGVQLERDSIVSILIKKIKTGQTFIRTAPNTFSLKE
;
A
#
# COMPACT_ATOMS: atom_id res chain seq x y z
N MET A 1 -17.65 12.48 51.26
CA MET A 1 -17.49 11.27 50.42
C MET A 1 -17.57 11.62 48.94
N GLU A 2 -18.52 12.44 48.48
CA GLU A 2 -18.65 12.89 47.07
C GLU A 2 -17.36 13.44 46.44
N ASN A 3 -16.60 14.29 47.14
CA ASN A 3 -15.37 14.88 46.59
C ASN A 3 -14.30 13.83 46.25
N PHE A 4 -14.28 12.71 46.98
CA PHE A 4 -13.34 11.62 46.74
C PHE A 4 -13.78 10.77 45.54
N GLU A 5 -15.08 10.54 45.38
CA GLU A 5 -15.63 9.84 44.21
C GLU A 5 -15.41 10.66 42.93
N LEU A 6 -15.63 11.97 42.99
CA LEU A 6 -15.39 12.87 41.86
C LEU A 6 -13.91 12.89 41.46
N TYR A 7 -13.00 12.88 42.44
CA TYR A 7 -11.56 12.77 42.21
C TYR A 7 -11.20 11.45 41.52
N LEU A 8 -11.71 10.32 41.99
CA LEU A 8 -11.46 9.02 41.37
C LEU A 8 -12.02 8.94 39.94
N GLN A 9 -13.21 9.49 39.72
CA GLN A 9 -13.85 9.51 38.41
C GLN A 9 -13.04 10.37 37.42
N TYR A 10 -12.58 11.54 37.83
CA TYR A 10 -11.71 12.40 37.03
C TYR A 10 -10.43 11.65 36.62
N HIS A 11 -9.76 11.01 37.57
CA HIS A 11 -8.53 10.26 37.28
C HIS A 11 -8.76 9.08 36.33
N LYS A 12 -9.90 8.38 36.47
CA LYS A 12 -10.30 7.31 35.56
C LYS A 12 -10.49 7.82 34.14
N GLU A 13 -11.24 8.90 33.94
CA GLU A 13 -11.48 9.48 32.62
C GLU A 13 -10.18 9.96 31.95
N ILE A 14 -9.28 10.58 32.71
CA ILE A 14 -7.97 11.00 32.20
C ILE A 14 -7.14 9.79 31.76
N ALA A 15 -7.13 8.70 32.52
CA ALA A 15 -6.42 7.48 32.16
C ALA A 15 -6.99 6.85 30.88
N GLU A 16 -8.32 6.75 30.78
CA GLU A 16 -9.00 6.22 29.59
C GLU A 16 -8.71 7.06 28.34
N ASN A 17 -8.74 8.39 28.46
CA ASN A 17 -8.43 9.29 27.36
C ASN A 17 -6.96 9.21 26.93
N LYS A 18 -6.02 9.07 27.88
CA LYS A 18 -4.61 8.80 27.58
C LYS A 18 -4.46 7.49 26.81
N LEU A 19 -5.08 6.40 27.26
CA LEU A 19 -5.05 5.11 26.58
C LEU A 19 -5.65 5.17 25.17
N LYS A 20 -6.79 5.84 24.98
CA LYS A 20 -7.40 6.05 23.65
C LYS A 20 -6.45 6.80 22.72
N THR A 21 -5.80 7.83 23.22
CA THR A 21 -4.84 8.63 22.45
C THR A 21 -3.63 7.79 22.03
N ILE A 22 -3.02 7.07 22.98
CA ILE A 22 -1.90 6.15 22.71
C ILE A 22 -2.31 5.09 21.70
N ASN A 23 -3.48 4.45 21.87
CA ASN A 23 -3.97 3.43 20.95
C ASN A 23 -4.22 3.98 19.54
N ARG A 24 -4.70 5.23 19.42
CA ARG A 24 -4.85 5.90 18.12
C ARG A 24 -3.51 6.11 17.47
N PHE A 25 -2.51 6.61 18.21
CA PHE A 25 -1.15 6.80 17.70
C PHE A 25 -0.49 5.47 17.32
N LEU A 26 -0.64 4.43 18.14
CA LEU A 26 -0.18 3.07 17.84
C LEU A 26 -0.89 2.47 16.63
N LYS A 27 -2.18 2.76 16.42
CA LYS A 27 -2.92 2.29 15.24
C LYS A 27 -2.53 3.06 13.97
N SER A 28 -2.19 4.34 14.07
CA SER A 28 -1.66 5.14 12.97
C SER A 28 -0.18 4.86 12.69
N SER A 29 0.60 4.42 13.69
CA SER A 29 2.01 4.07 13.55
C SER A 29 2.25 2.60 13.23
N LYS A 30 1.26 1.72 13.46
CA LYS A 30 1.22 0.42 12.78
C LYS A 30 1.19 0.70 11.28
N PRO A 31 2.27 0.41 10.53
CA PRO A 31 2.24 0.59 9.09
C PRO A 31 1.07 -0.22 8.59
N LYS A 32 0.10 0.48 7.98
CA LYS A 32 -1.10 -0.06 7.31
C LYS A 32 -0.70 -1.39 6.71
N ALA A 33 -1.18 -2.50 7.33
CA ALA A 33 -0.65 -3.85 7.18
C ALA A 33 0.00 -3.98 5.81
N VAL A 34 1.34 -4.04 5.78
CA VAL A 34 2.12 -4.10 4.53
C VAL A 34 1.49 -5.23 3.74
N LYS A 35 0.60 -4.86 2.82
CA LYS A 35 -0.13 -5.80 1.99
C LYS A 35 0.99 -6.58 1.35
N ARG A 36 1.08 -7.90 1.66
CA ARG A 36 1.99 -8.86 1.02
C ARG A 36 2.42 -8.26 -0.31
N LYS A 37 3.70 -7.84 -0.46
CA LYS A 37 4.18 -7.08 -1.64
C LYS A 37 3.70 -7.82 -2.88
N SER A 38 2.53 -7.44 -3.38
CA SER A 38 1.87 -8.22 -4.41
C SER A 38 2.67 -7.95 -5.67
N LYS A 39 2.79 -8.94 -6.56
CA LYS A 39 3.51 -8.74 -7.83
C LYS A 39 3.03 -7.45 -8.55
N ALA A 40 1.74 -7.12 -8.43
CA ALA A 40 1.16 -5.85 -8.88
C ALA A 40 1.76 -4.59 -8.23
N SER A 41 2.00 -4.60 -6.92
CA SER A 41 2.58 -3.46 -6.19
C SER A 41 4.05 -3.23 -6.55
N ILE A 42 4.78 -4.29 -6.88
CA ILE A 42 6.16 -4.17 -7.38
C ILE A 42 6.14 -3.51 -8.76
N VAL A 43 5.28 -3.98 -9.66
CA VAL A 43 5.11 -3.35 -10.98
C VAL A 43 4.66 -1.89 -10.87
N GLU A 44 3.78 -1.58 -9.91
CA GLU A 44 3.40 -0.20 -9.62
C GLU A 44 4.60 0.65 -9.24
N ASN A 45 5.46 0.15 -8.33
CA ASN A 45 6.66 0.86 -7.93
C ASN A 45 7.66 1.02 -9.07
N VAL A 46 7.86 -0.02 -9.90
CA VAL A 46 8.73 0.04 -11.08
C VAL A 46 8.25 1.13 -12.05
N LEU A 47 6.94 1.16 -12.35
CA LEU A 47 6.38 2.19 -13.24
C LEU A 47 6.44 3.59 -12.61
N ARG A 48 6.26 3.70 -11.30
CA ARG A 48 6.36 4.97 -10.56
C ARG A 48 7.78 5.54 -10.59
N ILE A 49 8.79 4.68 -10.39
CA ILE A 49 10.21 5.05 -10.44
C ILE A 49 10.60 5.43 -11.86
N ALA A 50 10.11 4.68 -12.86
CA ALA A 50 10.40 4.95 -14.26
C ALA A 50 9.75 6.24 -14.78
N GLY A 51 8.59 6.66 -14.21
CA GLY A 51 7.88 7.88 -14.59
C GLY A 51 7.39 7.92 -16.04
N ARG A 52 7.40 6.77 -16.74
CA ARG A 52 7.03 6.64 -18.15
C ARG A 52 6.39 5.29 -18.43
N PRO A 53 5.64 5.15 -19.54
CA PRO A 53 5.13 3.85 -19.96
C PRO A 53 6.29 2.89 -20.24
N LEU A 54 6.22 1.67 -19.71
CA LEU A 54 7.22 0.64 -19.92
C LEU A 54 6.62 -0.62 -20.55
N HIS A 55 7.41 -1.26 -21.41
CA HIS A 55 7.09 -2.56 -21.96
C HIS A 55 7.23 -3.65 -20.87
N ILE A 56 6.42 -4.70 -20.96
CA ILE A 56 6.39 -5.79 -19.96
C ILE A 56 7.76 -6.42 -19.70
N SER A 57 8.57 -6.61 -20.74
CA SER A 57 9.93 -7.16 -20.61
C SER A 57 10.82 -6.26 -19.73
N SER A 58 10.80 -4.95 -19.99
CA SER A 58 11.57 -3.98 -19.21
C SER A 58 11.09 -3.92 -17.75
N ILE A 59 9.79 -4.08 -17.52
CA ILE A 59 9.24 -4.16 -16.15
C ILE A 59 9.77 -5.39 -15.42
N ILE A 60 9.84 -6.55 -16.08
CA ILE A 60 10.37 -7.79 -15.50
C ILE A 60 11.85 -7.62 -15.16
N GLU A 61 12.65 -7.07 -16.08
CA GLU A 61 14.08 -6.83 -15.88
C GLU A 61 14.34 -5.88 -14.69
N ILE A 62 13.60 -4.78 -14.60
CA ILE A 62 13.75 -3.81 -13.50
C ILE A 62 13.25 -4.42 -12.19
N ALA A 63 12.18 -5.21 -12.21
CA ALA A 63 11.68 -5.88 -11.01
C ALA A 63 12.67 -6.92 -10.47
N GLU A 64 13.35 -7.66 -11.35
CA GLU A 64 14.39 -8.60 -10.95
C GLU A 64 15.63 -7.85 -10.44
N ARG A 65 16.06 -6.78 -11.12
CA ARG A 65 17.22 -5.97 -10.73
C ARG A 65 17.03 -5.23 -9.40
N ASP A 66 15.93 -4.50 -9.25
CA ASP A 66 15.75 -3.54 -8.14
C ASP A 66 15.04 -4.18 -6.93
N PHE A 67 14.23 -5.21 -7.16
CA PHE A 67 13.44 -5.86 -6.11
C PHE A 67 13.78 -7.33 -5.90
N GLY A 68 14.62 -7.96 -6.74
CA GLY A 68 15.01 -9.36 -6.62
C GLY A 68 13.85 -10.34 -6.84
N VAL A 69 12.80 -9.92 -7.56
CA VAL A 69 11.60 -10.75 -7.75
C VAL A 69 11.46 -11.17 -9.21
N GLN A 70 11.47 -12.49 -9.43
CA GLN A 70 11.16 -13.05 -10.73
C GLN A 70 9.66 -12.95 -11.03
N LEU A 71 9.35 -12.24 -12.10
CA LEU A 71 7.99 -12.00 -12.56
C LEU A 71 7.73 -12.78 -13.85
N GLU A 72 6.74 -13.66 -13.81
CA GLU A 72 6.28 -14.36 -15.02
C GLU A 72 5.43 -13.42 -15.89
N ARG A 73 5.75 -13.36 -17.19
CA ARG A 73 5.11 -12.48 -18.16
C ARG A 73 3.60 -12.63 -18.19
N ASP A 74 3.09 -13.84 -18.39
CA ASP A 74 1.64 -14.08 -18.55
C ASP A 74 0.86 -13.83 -17.25
N SER A 75 1.49 -14.13 -16.11
CA SER A 75 0.95 -13.86 -14.79
C SER A 75 0.77 -12.34 -14.57
N ILE A 76 1.80 -11.55 -14.88
CA ILE A 76 1.74 -10.09 -14.71
C ILE A 76 0.78 -9.44 -15.69
N VAL A 77 0.80 -9.84 -16.96
CA VAL A 77 -0.13 -9.29 -17.96
C VAL A 77 -1.58 -9.52 -17.52
N SER A 78 -1.90 -10.71 -17.02
CA SER A 78 -3.23 -11.02 -16.51
C SER A 78 -3.61 -10.18 -15.28
N ILE A 79 -2.67 -10.01 -14.34
CA ILE A 79 -2.87 -9.16 -13.16
C ILE A 79 -3.10 -7.70 -13.56
N LEU A 80 -2.31 -7.17 -14.49
CA LEU A 80 -2.43 -5.80 -14.99
C LEU A 80 -3.75 -5.59 -15.72
N ILE A 81 -4.15 -6.51 -16.59
CA ILE A 81 -5.45 -6.44 -17.28
C ILE A 81 -6.59 -6.45 -16.27
N LYS A 82 -6.54 -7.30 -15.24
CA LYS A 82 -7.54 -7.33 -14.17
C LYS A 82 -7.58 -5.99 -13.43
N LYS A 83 -6.42 -5.41 -13.11
CA LYS A 83 -6.31 -4.10 -12.43
C LYS A 83 -6.88 -2.95 -13.28
N ILE A 84 -6.56 -2.91 -14.57
CA ILE A 84 -7.11 -1.94 -15.53
C ILE A 84 -8.64 -2.07 -15.61
N LYS A 85 -9.16 -3.31 -15.72
CA LYS A 85 -10.61 -3.57 -15.77
C LYS A 85 -11.34 -3.14 -14.49
N THR A 86 -10.70 -3.29 -13.33
CA THR A 86 -11.25 -2.79 -12.06
C THR A 86 -11.16 -1.27 -11.91
N GLY A 87 -10.71 -0.54 -12.94
CA GLY A 87 -10.53 0.91 -12.92
C GLY A 87 -9.37 1.39 -12.04
N GLN A 88 -8.47 0.49 -11.62
CA GLN A 88 -7.39 0.81 -10.70
C GLN A 88 -6.09 1.14 -11.43
N THR A 89 -5.49 2.27 -11.07
CA THR A 89 -4.07 2.71 -11.08
C THR A 89 -3.21 2.49 -12.34
N PHE A 90 -3.57 1.63 -13.27
CA PHE A 90 -2.80 1.29 -14.46
C PHE A 90 -3.62 1.61 -15.72
N ILE A 91 -2.92 1.97 -16.78
CA ILE A 91 -3.45 2.17 -18.12
C ILE A 91 -2.56 1.43 -19.13
N ARG A 92 -3.16 0.93 -20.20
CA ARG A 92 -2.42 0.35 -21.33
C ARG A 92 -2.28 1.42 -22.41
N THR A 93 -1.05 1.85 -22.66
CA THR A 93 -0.75 2.89 -23.67
C THR A 93 -0.46 2.30 -25.04
N ALA A 94 0.12 1.08 -25.10
CA ALA A 94 0.45 0.38 -26.34
C ALA A 94 0.45 -1.15 -26.12
N PRO A 95 0.58 -1.97 -27.17
CA PRO A 95 0.73 -3.42 -27.01
C PRO A 95 1.86 -3.75 -26.03
N ASN A 96 1.56 -4.59 -25.03
CA ASN A 96 2.49 -5.00 -23.97
C ASN A 96 3.17 -3.83 -23.22
N THR A 97 2.60 -2.62 -23.26
CA THR A 97 3.16 -1.42 -22.65
C THR A 97 2.15 -0.81 -21.69
N PHE A 98 2.59 -0.58 -20.46
CA PHE A 98 1.74 -0.18 -19.35
C PHE A 98 2.30 1.08 -18.69
N SER A 99 1.40 1.93 -18.22
CA SER A 99 1.72 3.12 -17.45
C SER A 99 0.82 3.21 -16.22
N LEU A 100 1.21 4.05 -15.26
CA LEU A 100 0.31 4.44 -14.18
C LEU A 100 -0.68 5.49 -14.70
N LYS A 101 -1.91 5.40 -14.18
CA LYS A 101 -2.92 6.45 -14.30
C LYS A 101 -2.54 7.55 -13.30
N GLU A 102 -2.39 8.79 -13.79
CA GLU A 102 -2.30 9.97 -12.92
C GLU A 102 -3.57 10.12 -12.05
#